data_AF-A0A8J6CG21-F1
#
_entry.id   AF-A0A8J6CG21-F1
#
_cell.length_a   1.000
_cell.length_b   1.000
_cell.length_c   1.000
_cell.angle_alpha   90.00
_cell.angle_beta   90.00
_cell.angle_gamma   90.00
#
_symmetry.space_group_name_H-M   'P 1'
#
loop_
_entity.id
_entity.type
_entity.pdbx_description
1 polymer ?
#
loop_
_entity_poly.entity_id
_entity_poly.type
_entity_poly.pdbx_seq_one_letter_code
_entity_poly.pdbx_strand_id
1 'polypeptide(L)'
;MLSRTAVALLLAAPAGCAPAFFKFTSPRTSRSLSVCMCAKCGSTSIFRALHKSIIGRPKRPVKPWVQNFAAWRAPGVEISCTPGDVHVHVVREPIERYVSAFHSKLKCCPGASGRQRGCYKDHQNVQRARALLALGGNATSARCLHMDDFAGALRAVHRLGKQAELDEHFLPQHLRCRVQPNALDLADPKLQGADQLRRAIAQYSARGKRLRIRGNVSQLALPLTLLQGFAFKGGRLAVTRSHRTPRDDAAYQVTKKSWRALCEVSYDEYMALGLRQPAHCPPT
;
A
#
# COMPACT_ATOMS: atom_id res chain seq x y z
N MET A 1 35.46 -6.84 -35.48
CA MET A 1 34.59 -5.83 -34.86
C MET A 1 33.19 -6.43 -34.74
N LEU A 2 32.80 -6.96 -33.58
CA LEU A 2 31.47 -7.55 -33.36
C LEU A 2 30.62 -6.60 -32.51
N SER A 3 29.53 -6.15 -33.14
CA SER A 3 28.55 -5.20 -32.61
C SER A 3 27.82 -5.77 -31.40
N ARG A 4 27.87 -5.05 -30.28
CA ARG A 4 27.10 -5.35 -29.06
C ARG A 4 25.72 -4.72 -29.17
N THR A 5 24.77 -5.43 -29.76
CA THR A 5 23.36 -5.05 -29.71
C THR A 5 22.78 -5.53 -28.37
N ALA A 6 22.64 -4.63 -27.41
CA ALA A 6 21.93 -4.90 -26.17
C ALA A 6 20.41 -4.91 -26.46
N VAL A 7 19.84 -6.11 -26.58
CA VAL A 7 18.39 -6.31 -26.65
C VAL A 7 17.81 -6.02 -25.26
N ALA A 8 17.10 -4.90 -25.14
CA ALA A 8 16.31 -4.59 -23.96
C ALA A 8 15.05 -5.48 -23.97
N LEU A 9 15.17 -6.66 -23.38
CA LEU A 9 14.05 -7.58 -23.17
C LEU A 9 13.09 -6.96 -22.13
N LEU A 10 11.99 -6.36 -22.59
CA LEU A 10 10.85 -6.01 -21.75
C LEU A 10 10.18 -7.31 -21.29
N LEU A 11 10.65 -7.86 -20.18
CA LEU A 11 10.04 -9.02 -19.53
C LEU A 11 8.62 -8.64 -19.06
N ALA A 12 7.62 -9.08 -19.80
CA ALA A 12 6.25 -9.15 -19.28
C ALA A 12 6.22 -10.17 -18.14
N ALA A 13 5.72 -9.77 -16.97
CA ALA A 13 5.51 -10.71 -15.87
C ALA A 13 4.55 -11.82 -16.31
N PRO A 14 4.77 -13.10 -15.91
CA PRO A 14 3.88 -14.18 -16.28
C PRO A 14 2.44 -13.88 -15.87
N ALA A 15 1.51 -14.13 -16.79
CA ALA A 15 0.07 -13.99 -16.54
C ALA A 15 -0.30 -14.87 -15.32
N GLY A 16 -0.79 -14.24 -14.26
CA GLY A 16 -1.13 -14.93 -12.99
C GLY A 16 -0.43 -14.37 -11.75
N CYS A 17 0.60 -13.53 -11.92
CA CYS A 17 1.12 -12.79 -10.78
C CYS A 17 0.23 -11.58 -10.48
N ALA A 18 -0.57 -11.67 -9.41
CA ALA A 18 -1.16 -10.47 -8.83
C ALA A 18 -0.01 -9.46 -8.58
N PRO A 19 -0.09 -8.24 -9.11
CA PRO A 19 1.10 -7.46 -9.38
C PRO A 19 1.87 -7.08 -8.10
N ALA A 20 3.16 -7.43 -8.18
CA ALA A 20 4.31 -6.71 -7.66
C ALA A 20 4.68 -6.96 -6.19
N PHE A 21 5.38 -8.07 -5.94
CA PHE A 21 6.42 -8.03 -4.93
C PHE A 21 7.61 -7.25 -5.49
N PHE A 22 8.03 -6.23 -4.75
CA PHE A 22 9.38 -5.71 -4.90
C PHE A 22 10.31 -6.73 -4.29
N LYS A 23 11.27 -7.28 -5.04
CA LYS A 23 12.31 -8.15 -4.50
C LYS A 23 13.68 -7.51 -4.67
N PHE A 24 14.45 -7.53 -3.60
CA PHE A 24 15.83 -7.07 -3.57
C PHE A 24 16.71 -8.19 -3.05
N THR A 25 17.63 -8.66 -3.88
CA THR A 25 18.67 -9.63 -3.52
C THR A 25 19.95 -8.88 -3.20
N SER A 26 20.40 -8.98 -1.94
CA SER A 26 21.62 -8.34 -1.49
C SER A 26 22.84 -9.00 -2.15
N PRO A 27 23.67 -8.27 -2.91
CA PRO A 27 24.84 -8.84 -3.57
C PRO A 27 25.90 -9.33 -2.57
N ARG A 28 25.86 -8.87 -1.31
CA ARG A 28 26.81 -9.27 -0.27
C ARG A 28 26.47 -10.60 0.40
N THR A 29 25.20 -10.98 0.42
CA THR A 29 24.72 -12.13 1.21
C THR A 29 23.93 -13.13 0.39
N SER A 30 23.63 -12.81 -0.86
CA SER A 30 22.68 -13.54 -1.72
C SER A 30 21.28 -13.68 -1.14
N ARG A 31 20.98 -12.97 -0.04
CA ARG A 31 19.68 -13.02 0.60
C ARG A 31 18.70 -12.05 -0.01
N SER A 32 17.45 -12.47 -0.10
CA SER A 32 16.40 -11.70 -0.75
C SER A 32 15.35 -11.16 0.22
N LEU A 33 15.08 -9.86 0.12
CA LEU A 33 13.96 -9.19 0.77
C LEU A 33 12.86 -8.99 -0.27
N SER A 34 11.66 -9.42 0.03
CA SER A 34 10.47 -9.18 -0.75
C SER A 34 9.45 -8.37 0.05
N VAL A 35 8.80 -7.41 -0.60
CA VAL A 35 7.80 -6.54 0.02
C VAL A 35 6.52 -6.58 -0.79
N CYS A 36 5.44 -7.07 -0.17
CA CYS A 36 4.09 -6.94 -0.69
C CYS A 36 3.41 -5.71 -0.10
N MET A 37 2.71 -4.96 -0.94
CA MET A 37 1.91 -3.85 -0.46
C MET A 37 0.71 -3.57 -1.33
N CYS A 38 -0.37 -3.19 -0.69
CA CYS A 38 -1.56 -2.77 -1.39
C CYS A 38 -1.42 -1.36 -2.00
N ALA A 39 -2.27 -1.06 -2.97
CA ALA A 39 -2.50 0.32 -3.34
C ALA A 39 -3.04 1.13 -2.15
N LYS A 40 -2.50 2.34 -1.95
CA LYS A 40 -2.86 3.26 -0.83
C LYS A 40 -2.41 2.83 0.57
N CYS A 41 -1.59 1.77 0.66
CA CYS A 41 -0.84 1.39 1.87
C CYS A 41 0.38 2.28 2.20
N GLY A 42 0.50 3.46 1.58
CA GLY A 42 1.69 4.33 1.76
C GLY A 42 2.92 3.92 0.93
N SER A 43 2.72 3.11 -0.12
CA SER A 43 3.77 2.56 -0.98
C SER A 43 4.82 3.57 -1.44
N THR A 44 4.42 4.77 -1.87
CA THR A 44 5.35 5.83 -2.29
C THR A 44 6.39 6.17 -1.23
N SER A 45 5.99 6.19 0.04
CA SER A 45 6.90 6.56 1.13
C SER A 45 7.87 5.44 1.44
N ILE A 46 7.38 4.20 1.50
CA ILE A 46 8.18 3.02 1.75
C ILE A 46 9.19 2.80 0.62
N PHE A 47 8.75 2.87 -0.63
CA PHE A 47 9.64 2.72 -1.77
C PHE A 47 10.67 3.85 -1.88
N ARG A 48 10.37 5.07 -1.43
CA ARG A 48 11.39 6.11 -1.30
C ARG A 48 12.45 5.78 -0.25
N ALA A 49 12.02 5.21 0.88
CA ALA A 49 12.95 4.76 1.91
C ALA A 49 13.81 3.60 1.40
N LEU A 50 13.21 2.58 0.79
CA LEU A 50 13.92 1.44 0.18
C LEU A 50 14.89 1.90 -0.91
N HIS A 51 14.45 2.73 -1.84
CA HIS A 51 15.31 3.29 -2.89
C HIS A 51 16.49 4.05 -2.28
N LYS A 52 16.26 4.89 -1.26
CA LYS A 52 17.35 5.61 -0.58
C LYS A 52 18.33 4.65 0.09
N SER A 53 17.84 3.61 0.75
CA SER A 53 18.68 2.63 1.44
C SER A 53 19.50 1.77 0.47
N ILE A 54 18.93 1.39 -0.67
CA ILE A 54 19.59 0.50 -1.65
C ILE A 54 20.55 1.28 -2.55
N ILE A 55 20.14 2.46 -3.02
CA ILE A 55 20.89 3.24 -4.02
C ILE A 55 21.74 4.33 -3.36
N GLY A 56 21.57 4.57 -2.05
CA GLY A 56 22.29 5.60 -1.30
C GLY A 56 21.76 7.03 -1.50
N ARG A 57 20.72 7.24 -2.32
CA ARG A 57 20.14 8.56 -2.60
C ARG A 57 18.61 8.55 -2.75
N PRO A 58 17.91 9.62 -2.34
CA PRO A 58 16.46 9.69 -2.44
C PRO A 58 16.00 9.80 -3.90
N LYS A 59 14.94 9.08 -4.27
CA LYS A 59 14.26 9.27 -5.55
C LYS A 59 13.50 10.59 -5.56
N ARG A 60 13.80 11.46 -6.52
CA ARG A 60 13.06 12.71 -6.76
C ARG A 60 11.57 12.42 -7.04
N PRO A 61 10.64 13.31 -6.67
CA PRO A 61 9.20 13.14 -6.85
C PRO A 61 8.73 13.34 -8.31
N VAL A 62 9.53 12.91 -9.28
CA VAL A 62 9.28 13.07 -10.72
C VAL A 62 9.05 11.72 -11.37
N LYS A 63 8.39 11.71 -12.54
CA LYS A 63 8.22 10.49 -13.33
C LYS A 63 9.60 9.95 -13.78
N PRO A 64 9.76 8.61 -13.90
CA PRO A 64 8.81 7.59 -13.48
C PRO A 64 8.71 7.53 -11.94
N TRP A 65 7.51 7.24 -11.43
CA TRP A 65 7.25 7.13 -10.00
C TRP A 65 8.18 6.12 -9.33
N VAL A 66 8.41 6.26 -8.02
CA VAL A 66 9.30 5.36 -7.28
C VAL A 66 8.84 3.89 -7.31
N GLN A 67 7.56 3.65 -7.59
CA GLN A 67 6.98 2.32 -7.82
C GLN A 67 7.45 1.67 -9.13
N ASN A 68 8.02 2.44 -10.07
CA ASN A 68 8.57 1.90 -11.30
C ASN A 68 9.99 1.39 -11.04
N PHE A 69 10.09 0.12 -10.67
CA PHE A 69 11.36 -0.52 -10.30
C PHE A 69 12.32 -0.67 -11.47
N ALA A 70 11.83 -0.77 -12.71
CA ALA A 70 12.69 -0.77 -13.90
C ALA A 70 13.55 0.50 -13.97
N ALA A 71 13.11 1.61 -13.33
CA ALA A 71 13.85 2.85 -13.27
C ALA A 71 14.91 2.93 -12.14
N TRP A 72 15.03 1.92 -11.27
CA TRP A 72 15.92 1.97 -10.09
C TRP A 72 17.39 1.75 -10.45
N ARG A 73 17.71 1.20 -11.63
CA ARG A 73 19.09 0.96 -12.13
C ARG A 73 20.05 0.46 -11.04
N ALA A 74 19.64 -0.53 -10.26
CA ALA A 74 20.39 -1.07 -9.13
C ALA A 74 20.54 -2.59 -9.24
N PRO A 75 21.75 -3.15 -9.06
CA PRO A 75 21.95 -4.60 -9.01
C PRO A 75 21.07 -5.25 -7.94
N GLY A 76 20.50 -6.41 -8.26
CA GLY A 76 19.69 -7.20 -7.34
C GLY A 76 18.26 -6.68 -7.11
N VAL A 77 17.84 -5.56 -7.72
CA VAL A 77 16.44 -5.12 -7.71
C VAL A 77 15.69 -5.78 -8.86
N GLU A 78 14.68 -6.58 -8.53
CA GLU A 78 13.81 -7.24 -9.50
C GLU A 78 12.33 -7.14 -9.11
N ILE A 79 11.46 -7.14 -10.11
CA ILE A 79 10.05 -7.42 -9.91
C ILE A 79 9.92 -8.93 -9.93
N SER A 80 9.52 -9.51 -8.82
CA SER A 80 9.36 -10.95 -8.72
C SER A 80 7.96 -11.32 -8.25
N CYS A 81 7.51 -12.49 -8.66
CA CYS A 81 6.29 -13.12 -8.17
C CYS A 81 6.57 -14.09 -7.02
N THR A 82 7.84 -14.39 -6.77
CA THR A 82 8.24 -15.29 -5.69
C THR A 82 8.61 -14.48 -4.46
N PRO A 83 8.17 -14.92 -3.26
CA PRO A 83 8.70 -14.34 -2.04
C PRO A 83 10.21 -14.58 -1.98
N GLY A 84 10.93 -13.62 -1.42
CA GLY A 84 12.32 -13.80 -1.03
C GLY A 84 12.43 -14.46 0.34
N ASP A 85 13.66 -14.65 0.81
CA ASP A 85 13.96 -15.24 2.14
C ASP A 85 13.29 -14.47 3.28
N VAL A 86 13.13 -13.16 3.10
CA VAL A 86 12.34 -12.30 3.96
C VAL A 86 11.15 -11.78 3.18
N HIS A 87 9.96 -11.91 3.76
CA HIS A 87 8.72 -11.43 3.17
C HIS A 87 8.03 -10.44 4.11
N VAL A 88 7.79 -9.22 3.62
CA VAL A 88 7.16 -8.15 4.41
C VAL A 88 5.83 -7.76 3.78
N HIS A 89 4.75 -7.88 4.56
CA HIS A 89 3.43 -7.36 4.20
C HIS A 89 3.23 -5.97 4.80
N VAL A 90 2.96 -5.01 3.93
CA VAL A 90 2.55 -3.67 4.35
C VAL A 90 1.04 -3.57 4.22
N VAL A 91 0.38 -3.49 5.37
CA VAL A 91 -1.06 -3.26 5.49
C VAL A 91 -1.35 -1.89 6.08
N ARG A 92 -2.49 -1.32 5.69
CA ARG A 92 -3.05 -0.10 6.24
C ARG A 92 -4.42 -0.39 6.82
N GLU A 93 -4.87 0.45 7.74
CA GLU A 93 -6.26 0.44 8.19
C GLU A 93 -7.22 0.53 6.97
N PRO A 94 -8.13 -0.45 6.77
CA PRO A 94 -8.99 -0.54 5.59
C PRO A 94 -9.81 0.72 5.27
N ILE A 95 -10.44 1.36 6.25
CA ILE A 95 -11.29 2.54 6.03
C ILE A 95 -10.44 3.71 5.52
N GLU A 96 -9.33 4.03 6.20
CA GLU A 96 -8.38 5.05 5.77
C GLU A 96 -7.82 4.78 4.38
N ARG A 97 -7.63 3.50 4.01
CA ARG A 97 -7.20 3.08 2.68
C ARG A 97 -8.26 3.42 1.64
N TYR A 98 -9.52 3.03 1.87
CA TYR A 98 -10.64 3.33 0.98
C TYR A 98 -10.86 4.83 0.79
N VAL A 99 -10.84 5.59 1.89
CA VAL A 99 -10.89 7.06 1.85
C VAL A 99 -9.72 7.61 1.01
N SER A 100 -8.51 7.12 1.23
CA SER A 100 -7.35 7.51 0.43
C SER A 100 -7.47 7.13 -1.05
N ALA A 101 -8.13 6.02 -1.38
CA ALA A 101 -8.39 5.60 -2.74
C ALA A 101 -9.38 6.56 -3.41
N PHE A 102 -10.53 6.81 -2.78
CA PHE A 102 -11.54 7.76 -3.21
C PHE A 102 -10.95 9.13 -3.56
N HIS A 103 -10.25 9.78 -2.62
CA HIS A 103 -9.68 11.12 -2.83
C HIS A 103 -8.64 11.19 -3.96
N SER A 104 -8.05 10.06 -4.33
CA SER A 104 -6.99 10.05 -5.34
C SER A 104 -7.46 9.58 -6.71
N LYS A 105 -8.63 8.94 -6.79
CA LYS A 105 -9.13 8.27 -8.00
C LYS A 105 -10.52 8.71 -8.42
N LEU A 106 -11.43 8.94 -7.48
CA LEU A 106 -12.86 9.05 -7.80
C LEU A 106 -13.51 10.36 -7.38
N LYS A 107 -12.92 11.12 -6.44
CA LYS A 107 -13.55 12.35 -5.91
C LYS A 107 -13.88 13.36 -7.02
N CYS A 108 -15.17 13.74 -7.10
CA CYS A 108 -15.63 14.89 -7.87
C CYS A 108 -15.06 16.19 -7.32
N CYS A 109 -14.79 17.16 -8.20
CA CYS A 109 -14.33 18.48 -7.78
C CYS A 109 -15.32 19.58 -8.14
N PRO A 110 -15.59 20.50 -7.20
CA PRO A 110 -16.35 21.69 -7.50
C PRO A 110 -15.50 22.60 -8.42
N GLY A 111 -16.06 22.95 -9.57
CA GLY A 111 -15.45 23.88 -10.53
C GLY A 111 -14.75 23.22 -11.73
N ALA A 112 -14.94 23.81 -12.91
CA ALA A 112 -14.47 23.30 -14.20
C ALA A 112 -12.95 23.35 -14.40
N SER A 113 -12.19 24.04 -13.54
CA SER A 113 -10.80 24.37 -13.84
C SER A 113 -9.82 23.20 -13.66
N GLY A 114 -10.22 22.05 -13.10
CA GLY A 114 -9.41 20.82 -13.05
C GLY A 114 -8.03 20.96 -12.36
N ARG A 115 -7.71 22.12 -11.77
CA ARG A 115 -6.38 22.44 -11.26
C ARG A 115 -6.17 21.97 -9.82
N GLN A 116 -7.23 21.80 -9.04
CA GLN A 116 -7.11 21.39 -7.63
C GLN A 116 -6.46 19.99 -7.50
N ARG A 117 -5.52 19.86 -6.54
CA ARG A 117 -4.82 18.59 -6.27
C ARG A 117 -5.81 17.59 -5.67
N GLY A 118 -5.73 16.32 -6.11
CA GLY A 118 -6.67 15.28 -5.66
C GLY A 118 -8.01 15.29 -6.39
N CYS A 119 -8.12 16.08 -7.46
CA CYS A 119 -9.29 16.08 -8.33
C CYS A 119 -9.15 15.11 -9.49
N TYR A 120 -10.29 14.68 -9.99
CA TYR A 120 -10.45 14.06 -11.30
C TYR A 120 -9.72 14.88 -12.38
N LYS A 121 -8.79 14.25 -13.10
CA LYS A 121 -8.06 14.87 -14.23
C LYS A 121 -7.86 13.94 -15.43
N ASP A 122 -8.29 12.67 -15.34
CA ASP A 122 -7.85 11.61 -16.24
C ASP A 122 -9.01 10.71 -16.66
N HIS A 123 -9.11 10.38 -17.95
CA HIS A 123 -10.05 9.43 -18.52
C HIS A 123 -10.04 8.07 -17.80
N GLN A 124 -8.88 7.63 -17.30
CA GLN A 124 -8.79 6.39 -16.52
C GLN A 124 -9.68 6.41 -15.27
N ASN A 125 -9.86 7.57 -14.64
CA ASN A 125 -10.68 7.68 -13.44
C ASN A 125 -12.19 7.61 -13.75
N VAL A 126 -12.62 8.06 -14.94
CA VAL A 126 -14.01 7.83 -15.40
C VAL A 126 -14.28 6.35 -15.51
N GLN A 127 -13.37 5.63 -16.17
CA GLN A 127 -13.53 4.19 -16.37
C GLN A 127 -13.56 3.45 -15.03
N ARG A 128 -12.74 3.86 -14.06
CA ARG A 128 -12.80 3.32 -12.69
C ARG A 128 -14.14 3.60 -12.00
N ALA A 129 -14.68 4.81 -12.12
CA ALA A 129 -15.97 5.16 -11.52
C ALA A 129 -17.11 4.32 -12.14
N ARG A 130 -17.16 4.24 -13.47
CA ARG A 130 -18.14 3.45 -14.21
C ARG A 130 -18.03 1.96 -13.89
N ALA A 131 -16.81 1.41 -13.90
CA ALA A 131 -16.56 0.01 -13.58
C ALA A 131 -17.02 -0.31 -12.15
N LEU A 132 -16.73 0.55 -11.17
CA LEU A 132 -17.17 0.36 -9.80
C LEU A 132 -18.70 0.36 -9.67
N LEU A 133 -19.39 1.30 -10.31
CA LEU A 133 -20.85 1.36 -10.30
C LEU A 133 -21.47 0.13 -10.98
N ALA A 134 -20.98 -0.23 -12.17
CA ALA A 134 -21.45 -1.38 -12.93
C ALA A 134 -21.28 -2.68 -12.14
N LEU A 135 -20.13 -2.85 -11.47
CA LEU A 135 -19.86 -4.02 -10.64
C LEU A 135 -20.82 -4.13 -9.45
N GLY A 136 -21.25 -2.98 -8.90
CA GLY A 136 -22.27 -2.88 -7.87
C GLY A 136 -23.72 -2.99 -8.38
N GLY A 137 -23.94 -3.33 -9.65
CA GLY A 137 -25.27 -3.46 -10.26
C GLY A 137 -25.92 -2.14 -10.65
N ASN A 138 -25.17 -1.03 -10.69
CA ASN A 138 -25.68 0.27 -11.08
C ASN A 138 -25.11 0.68 -12.46
N ALA A 139 -25.96 0.72 -13.48
CA ALA A 139 -25.57 1.07 -14.85
C ALA A 139 -25.38 2.58 -15.11
N THR A 140 -25.50 3.43 -14.08
CA THR A 140 -25.31 4.88 -14.24
C THR A 140 -23.88 5.22 -14.65
N SER A 141 -23.75 6.20 -15.55
CA SER A 141 -22.47 6.63 -16.09
C SER A 141 -21.93 7.87 -15.38
N ALA A 142 -21.43 7.72 -14.16
CA ALA A 142 -20.79 8.82 -13.45
C ALA A 142 -19.33 9.01 -13.89
N ARG A 143 -18.88 10.26 -14.04
CA ARG A 143 -17.47 10.60 -14.34
C ARG A 143 -16.57 10.56 -13.11
N CYS A 144 -17.16 10.80 -11.95
CA CYS A 144 -16.56 10.85 -10.64
C CYS A 144 -17.66 10.53 -9.62
N LEU A 145 -17.30 10.31 -8.36
CA LEU A 145 -18.25 9.99 -7.29
C LEU A 145 -18.14 10.97 -6.13
N HIS A 146 -19.23 11.11 -5.38
CA HIS A 146 -19.19 11.59 -4.01
C HIS A 146 -18.85 10.43 -3.06
N MET A 147 -18.47 10.75 -1.81
CA MET A 147 -18.05 9.73 -0.85
C MET A 147 -19.17 8.72 -0.56
N ASP A 148 -20.42 9.18 -0.50
CA ASP A 148 -21.58 8.32 -0.26
C ASP A 148 -21.84 7.35 -1.41
N ASP A 149 -21.73 7.80 -2.66
CA ASP A 149 -21.88 6.93 -3.84
C ASP A 149 -20.76 5.89 -3.92
N PHE A 150 -19.52 6.32 -3.62
CA PHE A 150 -18.36 5.44 -3.58
C PHE A 150 -18.51 4.34 -2.51
N ALA A 151 -18.83 4.72 -1.27
CA ALA A 151 -19.01 3.77 -0.17
C ALA A 151 -20.21 2.85 -0.41
N GLY A 152 -21.30 3.39 -0.96
CA GLY A 152 -22.48 2.63 -1.36
C GLY A 152 -22.18 1.60 -2.45
N ALA A 153 -21.44 1.99 -3.48
CA ALA A 153 -21.03 1.09 -4.57
C ALA A 153 -20.09 -0.01 -4.08
N LEU A 154 -19.08 0.30 -3.25
CA LEU A 154 -18.22 -0.71 -2.65
C LEU A 154 -19.00 -1.72 -1.82
N ARG A 155 -19.96 -1.24 -1.01
CA ARG A 155 -20.82 -2.11 -0.23
C ARG A 155 -21.66 -3.02 -1.13
N ALA A 156 -22.22 -2.50 -2.22
CA ALA A 156 -22.97 -3.30 -3.19
C ALA A 156 -22.09 -4.40 -3.80
N VAL A 157 -20.87 -4.06 -4.23
CA VAL A 157 -19.89 -5.03 -4.76
C VAL A 157 -19.59 -6.15 -3.76
N HIS A 158 -19.35 -5.81 -2.49
CA HIS A 158 -19.08 -6.79 -1.45
C HIS A 158 -20.28 -7.70 -1.17
N ARG A 159 -21.50 -7.13 -1.10
CA ARG A 159 -22.73 -7.93 -0.93
C ARG A 159 -23.00 -8.88 -2.09
N LEU A 160 -22.56 -8.52 -3.29
CA LEU A 160 -22.64 -9.36 -4.48
C LEU A 160 -21.49 -10.38 -4.58
N GLY A 161 -20.53 -10.40 -3.64
CA GLY A 161 -19.38 -11.29 -3.68
C GLY A 161 -18.35 -10.96 -4.78
N LYS A 162 -18.43 -9.77 -5.38
CA LYS A 162 -17.62 -9.36 -6.55
C LYS A 162 -16.36 -8.57 -6.19
N GLN A 163 -15.97 -8.53 -4.91
CA GLN A 163 -14.84 -7.73 -4.43
C GLN A 163 -13.50 -8.10 -5.08
N ALA A 164 -13.34 -9.32 -5.60
CA ALA A 164 -12.13 -9.75 -6.33
C ALA A 164 -11.98 -9.09 -7.72
N GLU A 165 -13.07 -8.56 -8.29
CA GLU A 165 -13.10 -7.89 -9.59
C GLU A 165 -12.84 -6.38 -9.49
N LEU A 166 -12.69 -5.85 -8.27
CA LEU A 166 -12.43 -4.43 -8.04
C LEU A 166 -11.10 -3.99 -8.66
N ASP A 167 -11.06 -2.76 -9.18
CA ASP A 167 -9.79 -2.10 -9.56
C ASP A 167 -8.80 -2.21 -8.40
N GLU A 168 -7.53 -2.36 -8.75
CA GLU A 168 -6.43 -2.64 -7.83
C GLU A 168 -6.30 -1.64 -6.65
N HIS A 169 -6.87 -0.43 -6.80
CA HIS A 169 -6.92 0.63 -5.78
C HIS A 169 -8.03 0.46 -4.76
N PHE A 170 -9.05 -0.35 -5.07
CA PHE A 170 -10.21 -0.65 -4.24
C PHE A 170 -10.23 -2.11 -3.77
N LEU A 171 -9.50 -3.01 -4.45
CA LEU A 171 -9.37 -4.41 -4.08
C LEU A 171 -8.98 -4.59 -2.60
N PRO A 172 -9.73 -5.38 -1.79
CA PRO A 172 -9.36 -5.70 -0.41
C PRO A 172 -7.90 -6.16 -0.26
N GLN A 173 -7.22 -5.70 0.78
CA GLN A 173 -5.77 -5.93 0.94
C GLN A 173 -5.42 -7.43 1.04
N HIS A 174 -6.28 -8.20 1.70
CA HIS A 174 -6.11 -9.64 1.86
C HIS A 174 -6.23 -10.42 0.53
N LEU A 175 -6.91 -9.84 -0.48
CA LEU A 175 -7.02 -10.44 -1.81
C LEU A 175 -5.83 -10.14 -2.71
N ARG A 176 -5.07 -9.08 -2.41
CA ARG A 176 -3.92 -8.66 -3.24
C ARG A 176 -2.61 -9.28 -2.78
N CYS A 177 -2.34 -9.21 -1.48
CA CYS A 177 -1.19 -9.83 -0.87
C CYS A 177 -1.68 -11.11 -0.19
N ARG A 178 -1.89 -12.18 -0.97
CA ARG A 178 -2.17 -13.49 -0.37
C ARG A 178 -1.01 -13.84 0.53
N VAL A 179 -1.27 -13.78 1.84
CA VAL A 179 -0.39 -14.31 2.87
C VAL A 179 -0.26 -15.78 2.53
N GLN A 180 0.89 -16.21 2.01
CA GLN A 180 1.16 -17.64 1.98
C GLN A 180 1.13 -18.12 3.43
N PRO A 181 0.65 -19.34 3.73
CA PRO A 181 0.59 -19.85 5.10
C PRO A 181 1.95 -19.85 5.82
N ASN A 182 3.06 -19.68 5.08
CA ASN A 182 4.43 -19.58 5.59
C ASN A 182 4.98 -18.14 5.61
N ALA A 183 4.15 -17.12 5.36
CA ALA A 183 4.56 -15.73 5.47
C ALA A 183 4.87 -15.44 6.94
N LEU A 184 6.08 -14.95 7.20
CA LEU A 184 6.56 -14.64 8.55
C LEU A 184 5.55 -13.72 9.26
N ASP A 185 4.80 -14.25 10.23
CA ASP A 185 3.96 -13.45 11.10
C ASP A 185 4.86 -12.76 12.12
N LEU A 186 5.04 -11.48 11.90
CA LEU A 186 5.90 -10.66 12.70
C LEU A 186 5.29 -10.40 14.10
N ALA A 187 4.16 -11.01 14.47
CA ALA A 187 3.55 -10.98 15.81
C ALA A 187 4.06 -12.06 16.79
N ASP A 188 4.95 -12.98 16.38
CA ASP A 188 5.50 -14.03 17.27
C ASP A 188 6.36 -13.42 18.42
N PRO A 189 6.05 -13.69 19.70
CA PRO A 189 6.79 -13.15 20.85
C PRO A 189 8.22 -13.68 21.02
N LYS A 190 8.71 -14.62 20.20
CA LYS A 190 10.03 -15.27 20.37
C LYS A 190 11.22 -14.62 19.62
N LEU A 191 11.13 -13.40 19.05
CA LEU A 191 12.12 -12.91 18.05
C LEU A 191 12.72 -11.48 18.30
N GLN A 192 14.04 -11.35 18.50
CA GLN A 192 14.80 -10.09 18.80
C GLN A 192 15.78 -9.65 17.68
N GLY A 193 15.88 -8.34 17.36
CA GLY A 193 16.61 -7.79 16.18
C GLY A 193 16.03 -6.62 15.32
N ALA A 194 14.80 -6.10 15.54
CA ALA A 194 14.07 -5.25 14.57
C ALA A 194 14.39 -3.75 14.61
N ASP A 195 15.43 -3.33 15.32
CA ASP A 195 15.52 -1.95 15.75
C ASP A 195 15.77 -0.94 14.62
N GLN A 196 16.39 -1.36 13.51
CA GLN A 196 16.69 -0.45 12.40
C GLN A 196 15.52 -0.24 11.45
N LEU A 197 14.77 -1.30 11.15
CA LEU A 197 13.50 -1.21 10.44
C LEU A 197 12.47 -0.49 11.32
N ARG A 198 12.39 -0.82 12.63
CA ARG A 198 11.57 -0.08 13.61
C ARG A 198 11.94 1.40 13.67
N ARG A 199 13.22 1.79 13.62
CA ARG A 199 13.65 3.21 13.60
C ARG A 199 13.21 3.93 12.32
N ALA A 200 13.37 3.32 11.15
CA ALA A 200 12.90 3.89 9.88
C ALA A 200 11.36 4.04 9.85
N ILE A 201 10.64 3.10 10.47
CA ILE A 201 9.18 3.09 10.61
C ILE A 201 8.70 4.08 11.69
N ALA A 202 9.44 4.24 12.78
CA ALA A 202 9.17 5.22 13.83
C ALA A 202 9.32 6.66 13.31
N GLN A 203 10.34 6.92 12.49
CA GLN A 203 10.49 8.20 11.78
C GLN A 203 9.35 8.48 10.79
N TYR A 204 8.77 7.44 10.18
CA TYR A 204 7.57 7.59 9.35
C TYR A 204 6.33 7.96 10.19
N SER A 205 6.17 7.33 11.35
CA SER A 205 5.04 7.53 12.27
C SER A 205 5.02 8.91 12.93
N ALA A 206 6.20 9.51 13.18
CA ALA A 206 6.35 10.85 13.73
C ALA A 206 5.76 11.98 12.84
N ARG A 207 5.43 11.69 11.57
CA ARG A 207 4.77 12.62 10.63
C ARG A 207 3.25 12.47 10.55
N GLY A 208 2.62 11.90 11.58
CA GLY A 208 1.15 11.79 11.69
C GLY A 208 0.50 10.74 10.77
N LYS A 209 1.27 9.78 10.24
CA LYS A 209 0.75 8.68 9.42
C LYS A 209 0.94 7.35 10.14
N ARG A 210 -0.15 6.61 10.37
CA ARG A 210 -0.10 5.28 11.00
C ARG A 210 0.41 4.25 9.99
N LEU A 211 1.55 3.65 10.31
CA LEU A 211 2.08 2.47 9.64
C LEU A 211 2.22 1.38 10.71
N ARG A 212 1.34 0.38 10.68
CA ARG A 212 1.50 -0.82 11.51
C ARG A 212 2.29 -1.83 10.69
N ILE A 213 3.56 -1.97 11.02
CA ILE A 213 4.39 -3.08 10.58
C ILE A 213 4.56 -3.95 11.82
N ARG A 214 4.09 -5.19 11.74
CA ARG A 214 4.31 -6.16 12.82
C ARG A 214 5.78 -6.64 12.73
N GLY A 215 6.33 -7.15 13.83
CA GLY A 215 7.73 -7.42 14.28
C GLY A 215 8.89 -7.96 13.41
N ASN A 216 9.48 -9.11 13.80
CA ASN A 216 10.94 -9.31 13.82
C ASN A 216 11.52 -10.76 13.77
N VAL A 217 12.85 -10.91 13.62
CA VAL A 217 13.64 -11.91 12.88
C VAL A 217 14.64 -12.70 13.76
N SER A 218 14.71 -14.02 13.55
CA SER A 218 15.86 -14.87 13.92
C SER A 218 16.25 -15.71 12.71
N GLN A 219 17.55 -15.78 12.39
CA GLN A 219 18.20 -16.40 11.22
C GLN A 219 18.49 -15.50 10.00
N LEU A 220 18.64 -14.18 10.18
CA LEU A 220 19.36 -13.32 9.23
C LEU A 220 20.62 -12.70 9.82
N ALA A 221 21.75 -13.40 9.69
CA ALA A 221 23.04 -12.75 9.61
C ALA A 221 23.15 -12.02 8.26
N LEU A 222 22.45 -10.88 8.13
CA LEU A 222 22.93 -9.83 7.24
C LEU A 222 24.08 -9.15 8.01
N PRO A 223 25.30 -9.10 7.47
CA PRO A 223 26.44 -8.59 8.21
C PRO A 223 26.15 -7.14 8.62
N LEU A 224 26.38 -6.83 9.90
CA LEU A 224 26.23 -5.51 10.50
C LEU A 224 26.94 -4.39 9.69
N THR A 225 27.85 -4.73 8.79
CA THR A 225 28.54 -3.82 7.87
C THR A 225 27.65 -3.23 6.77
N LEU A 226 26.45 -3.75 6.53
CA LEU A 226 25.43 -3.07 5.70
C LEU A 226 24.72 -1.94 6.48
N LEU A 227 24.91 -1.88 7.79
CA LEU A 227 24.15 -1.03 8.72
C LEU A 227 25.04 -0.09 9.57
N GLN A 228 26.36 -0.27 9.56
CA GLN A 228 27.33 0.61 10.23
C GLN A 228 27.49 2.00 9.57
N GLY A 229 26.91 2.23 8.39
CA GLY A 229 26.77 3.57 7.80
C GLY A 229 25.63 4.41 8.41
N PHE A 230 24.90 3.88 9.40
CA PHE A 230 23.73 4.53 9.99
C PHE A 230 23.96 4.85 11.48
N ALA A 231 24.87 5.78 11.78
CA ALA A 231 24.93 6.40 13.11
C ALA A 231 23.78 7.42 13.25
N PHE A 232 22.80 7.15 14.11
CA PHE A 232 21.80 8.14 14.51
C PHE A 232 21.68 8.14 16.04
N LYS A 233 21.97 9.31 16.63
CA LYS A 233 21.88 9.59 18.07
C LYS A 233 20.42 9.57 18.55
N GLY A 234 20.22 8.86 19.66
CA GLY A 234 19.16 8.93 20.67
C GLY A 234 17.80 9.56 20.32
N GLY A 235 16.73 8.75 20.42
CA GLY A 235 15.37 9.24 20.54
C GLY A 235 14.43 8.14 21.07
N ARG A 236 13.72 8.43 22.16
CA ARG A 236 12.72 7.53 22.78
C ARG A 236 11.48 7.37 21.88
N LEU A 237 10.92 6.16 21.91
CA LEU A 237 9.77 5.70 21.13
C LEU A 237 8.45 6.12 21.79
N ALA A 238 7.62 6.88 21.08
CA ALA A 238 6.22 7.10 21.44
C ALA A 238 5.32 6.52 20.34
N VAL A 239 4.57 5.47 20.66
CA VAL A 239 3.48 4.95 19.81
C VAL A 239 2.27 5.86 20.01
N THR A 240 2.10 6.85 19.16
CA THR A 240 0.92 7.73 19.25
C THR A 240 -0.25 7.11 18.49
N ARG A 241 -1.36 6.86 19.19
CA ARG A 241 -2.67 6.69 18.56
C ARG A 241 -3.02 8.01 17.87
N SER A 242 -3.02 8.05 16.54
CA SER A 242 -3.82 9.04 15.78
C SER A 242 -5.32 8.82 16.04
N HIS A 243 -5.84 9.33 17.15
CA HIS A 243 -7.27 9.56 17.28
C HIS A 243 -7.65 10.63 16.25
N ARG A 244 -7.98 10.21 15.02
CA ARG A 244 -8.76 11.10 14.15
C ARG A 244 -10.10 11.27 14.85
N THR A 245 -10.41 12.52 15.12
CA THR A 245 -11.70 12.89 15.69
C THR A 245 -12.65 13.18 14.53
N PRO A 246 -13.98 13.14 14.75
CA PRO A 246 -14.96 13.59 13.76
C PRO A 246 -14.67 15.00 13.19
N ARG A 247 -13.88 15.84 13.89
CA ARG A 247 -13.41 17.15 13.41
C ARG A 247 -12.44 17.03 12.23
N ASP A 248 -11.60 16.00 12.16
CA ASP A 248 -10.71 15.74 11.03
C ASP A 248 -11.49 15.23 9.79
N ASP A 249 -12.67 14.66 9.99
CA ASP A 249 -13.54 14.15 8.93
C ASP A 249 -14.29 15.25 8.17
N ALA A 250 -14.46 16.44 8.76
CA ALA A 250 -15.01 17.61 8.09
C ALA A 250 -14.17 18.00 6.85
N ALA A 251 -12.85 17.83 6.90
CA ALA A 251 -11.96 18.07 5.76
C ALA A 251 -12.14 17.03 4.63
N TYR A 252 -12.66 15.85 4.95
CA TYR A 252 -12.84 14.74 4.03
C TYR A 252 -14.29 14.55 3.55
N GLN A 253 -15.25 15.28 4.14
CA GLN A 253 -16.69 15.21 3.82
C GLN A 253 -17.22 13.76 3.92
N VAL A 254 -16.76 13.00 4.92
CA VAL A 254 -17.29 11.65 5.15
C VAL A 254 -18.54 11.76 6.00
N THR A 255 -19.68 11.35 5.45
CA THR A 255 -20.95 11.38 6.18
C THR A 255 -21.04 10.17 7.11
N LYS A 256 -21.93 10.22 8.10
CA LYS A 256 -22.25 9.06 8.94
C LYS A 256 -22.71 7.85 8.10
N LYS A 257 -23.37 8.09 6.96
CA LYS A 257 -23.84 7.07 6.03
C LYS A 257 -22.67 6.40 5.31
N SER A 258 -21.76 7.16 4.70
CA SER A 258 -20.57 6.59 4.06
C SER A 258 -19.67 5.89 5.07
N TRP A 259 -19.52 6.44 6.27
CA TRP A 259 -18.73 5.82 7.32
C TRP A 259 -19.23 4.41 7.69
N ARG A 260 -20.55 4.27 7.93
CA ARG A 260 -21.17 2.97 8.21
C ARG A 260 -20.96 1.97 7.06
N ALA A 261 -21.15 2.41 5.82
CA ALA A 261 -20.93 1.56 4.66
C ALA A 261 -19.47 1.10 4.55
N LEU A 262 -18.49 1.98 4.83
CA LEU A 262 -17.07 1.61 4.86
C LEU A 262 -16.74 0.66 6.01
N CYS A 263 -17.39 0.79 7.18
CA CYS A 263 -17.25 -0.16 8.27
C CYS A 263 -17.74 -1.56 7.87
N GLU A 264 -18.91 -1.68 7.22
CA GLU A 264 -19.44 -2.95 6.71
C GLU A 264 -18.47 -3.58 5.70
N VAL A 265 -18.06 -2.82 4.68
CA VAL A 265 -17.13 -3.27 3.63
C VAL A 265 -15.79 -3.74 4.20
N SER A 266 -15.32 -3.08 5.25
CA SER A 266 -14.01 -3.35 5.84
C SER A 266 -14.01 -4.54 6.79
N TYR A 267 -15.18 -5.02 7.26
CA TYR A 267 -15.25 -6.03 8.32
C TYR A 267 -14.54 -7.33 7.94
N ASP A 268 -14.86 -7.89 6.77
CA ASP A 268 -14.23 -9.11 6.27
C ASP A 268 -12.71 -8.92 6.12
N GLU A 269 -12.30 -7.72 5.67
CA GLU A 269 -10.90 -7.37 5.54
C GLU A 269 -10.21 -7.27 6.91
N TYR A 270 -10.87 -6.75 7.94
CA TYR A 270 -10.38 -6.75 9.31
C TYR A 270 -10.16 -8.16 9.84
N MET A 271 -11.15 -9.03 9.67
CA MET A 271 -11.08 -10.42 10.13
C MET A 271 -9.99 -11.21 9.37
N ALA A 272 -9.97 -11.10 8.03
CA ALA A 272 -8.96 -11.76 7.20
C ALA A 272 -7.52 -11.30 7.49
N LEU A 273 -7.34 -10.07 7.99
CA LEU A 273 -6.02 -9.54 8.36
C LEU A 273 -5.68 -9.73 9.86
N GLY A 274 -6.54 -10.37 10.66
CA GLY A 274 -6.33 -10.49 12.11
C GLY A 274 -6.23 -9.13 12.82
N LEU A 275 -7.02 -8.16 12.35
CA LEU A 275 -7.08 -6.80 12.87
C LEU A 275 -8.37 -6.62 13.70
N ARG A 276 -8.27 -5.86 14.80
CA ARG A 276 -9.47 -5.44 15.55
C ARG A 276 -10.20 -4.34 14.80
N GLN A 277 -11.51 -4.52 14.61
CA GLN A 277 -12.38 -3.48 14.06
C GLN A 277 -12.33 -2.22 14.95
N PRO A 278 -12.41 -1.01 14.38
CA PRO A 278 -12.43 0.22 15.17
C PRO A 278 -13.68 0.31 16.03
N ALA A 279 -13.53 0.77 17.27
CA ALA A 279 -14.63 0.86 18.24
C ALA A 279 -15.80 1.76 17.80
N HIS A 280 -15.59 2.65 16.83
CA HIS A 280 -16.63 3.52 16.29
C HIS A 280 -17.39 2.90 15.12
N CYS A 281 -16.99 1.71 14.64
CA CYS A 281 -17.81 0.95 13.71
C CYS A 281 -18.91 0.23 14.51
N PRO A 282 -20.17 0.26 14.05
CA PRO A 282 -21.20 -0.54 14.67
C PRO A 282 -20.83 -2.03 14.55
N PRO A 283 -21.19 -2.86 15.54
CA PRO A 283 -21.14 -4.30 15.39
C PRO A 283 -21.99 -4.68 14.17
N THR A 284 -21.40 -5.48 13.28
CA THR A 284 -22.04 -6.03 12.08
C THR A 284 -22.68 -7.37 12.39
#